data_AF-A0A4Y1Z9Q9-F1
#
_entry.id   AF-A0A4Y1Z9Q9-F1
#
_cell.length_a   1.000
_cell.length_b   1.000
_cell.length_c   1.000
_cell.angle_alpha   90.00
_cell.angle_beta   90.00
_cell.angle_gamma   90.00
#
_symmetry.space_group_name_H-M   'P 1'
#
loop_
_entity.id
_entity.type
_entity.pdbx_description
1 polymer ?
#
loop_
_entity_poly.entity_id
_entity_poly.type
_entity_poly.pdbx_seq_one_letter_code
_entity_poly.pdbx_strand_id
1 'polypeptide(L)'
;MSTDYTQVIDQTAINFLHTYHENWLKEMVDLVFYRYKNKSQRHYLISAMWETANPLCLVYVANYLLSDQLVESNYARRMLHFIPEVKHANDNASAFLAFETWYEENAHYLVYTGETNDAVPGGRPYRIHYSAKYLGKYVSPRKGEPLQALMSNEKENYYGLVRLPMRQQINLSTYSCRLRKEQPKIWRSWIGLNLNEQLQSIRMPVHGRYER
;
A
#
# COMPACT_ATOMS: atom_id res chain seq x y z
N MET A 1 -4.24 -30.81 -16.85
CA MET A 1 -5.08 -29.97 -17.73
C MET A 1 -4.27 -29.62 -18.96
N SER A 2 -4.87 -29.62 -20.15
CA SER A 2 -4.18 -29.16 -21.38
C SER A 2 -3.83 -27.66 -21.26
N THR A 3 -2.71 -27.26 -21.87
CA THR A 3 -2.21 -25.88 -21.91
C THR A 3 -3.26 -24.91 -22.46
N ASP A 4 -4.04 -25.34 -23.46
CA ASP A 4 -5.07 -24.52 -24.10
C ASP A 4 -6.19 -24.16 -23.13
N TYR A 5 -6.65 -25.10 -22.31
CA TYR A 5 -7.65 -24.83 -21.28
C TYR A 5 -7.13 -23.86 -20.21
N THR A 6 -5.85 -23.95 -19.86
CA THR A 6 -5.24 -23.02 -18.90
C THR A 6 -5.21 -21.60 -19.47
N GLN A 7 -4.82 -21.45 -20.74
CA GLN A 7 -4.79 -20.15 -21.40
C GLN A 7 -6.19 -19.54 -21.56
N VAL A 8 -7.20 -20.35 -21.87
CA VAL A 8 -8.60 -19.89 -21.96
C VAL A 8 -9.09 -19.39 -20.60
N ILE A 9 -8.84 -20.12 -19.50
CA ILE A 9 -9.20 -19.70 -18.15
C ILE A 9 -8.50 -18.39 -17.80
N ASP A 10 -7.19 -18.28 -18.05
CA ASP A 10 -6.41 -17.10 -17.71
C ASP A 10 -6.86 -15.88 -18.52
N GLN A 11 -7.14 -16.04 -19.81
CA GLN A 11 -7.66 -14.95 -20.65
C GLN A 11 -9.06 -14.51 -20.20
N THR A 12 -9.91 -15.46 -19.83
CA THR A 12 -11.26 -15.19 -19.32
C THR A 12 -11.19 -14.38 -18.02
N ALA A 13 -10.34 -14.82 -17.09
CA ALA A 13 -10.03 -14.13 -15.83
C ALA A 13 -9.56 -12.69 -16.05
N ILE A 14 -8.64 -12.48 -17.00
CA ILE A 14 -8.13 -11.15 -17.36
C ILE A 14 -9.24 -10.26 -17.93
N ASN A 15 -10.07 -10.80 -18.82
CA ASN A 15 -11.18 -10.07 -19.43
C ASN A 15 -12.22 -9.65 -18.38
N PHE A 16 -12.53 -10.49 -17.39
CA PHE A 16 -13.43 -10.13 -16.29
C PHE A 16 -12.98 -8.87 -15.54
N LEU A 17 -11.69 -8.76 -15.21
CA LEU A 17 -11.16 -7.61 -14.47
C LEU A 17 -11.00 -6.35 -15.33
N HIS A 18 -10.46 -6.50 -16.54
CA HIS A 18 -10.00 -5.36 -17.34
C HIS A 18 -10.98 -4.92 -18.43
N THR A 19 -11.82 -5.83 -18.92
CA THR A 19 -12.81 -5.53 -19.98
C THR A 19 -14.20 -5.34 -19.40
N TYR A 20 -14.64 -6.25 -18.52
CA TYR A 20 -15.99 -6.21 -17.94
C TYR A 20 -16.06 -5.46 -16.61
N HIS A 21 -14.91 -5.19 -15.98
CA HIS A 21 -14.81 -4.50 -14.68
C HIS A 21 -15.65 -5.15 -13.57
N GLU A 22 -15.82 -6.46 -13.65
CA GLU A 22 -16.53 -7.24 -12.64
C GLU A 22 -15.69 -7.35 -11.37
N ASN A 23 -16.36 -7.42 -10.21
CA ASN A 23 -15.69 -7.59 -8.92
C ASN A 23 -15.19 -9.03 -8.75
N TRP A 24 -14.09 -9.35 -9.44
CA TRP A 24 -13.49 -10.69 -9.53
C TRP A 24 -12.05 -10.72 -8.98
N LEU A 25 -11.68 -9.70 -8.21
CA LEU A 25 -10.30 -9.51 -7.76
C LEU A 25 -9.89 -10.57 -6.73
N LYS A 26 -10.83 -11.02 -5.90
CA LYS A 26 -10.60 -12.10 -4.94
C LYS A 26 -10.34 -13.41 -5.68
N GLU A 27 -11.20 -13.76 -6.63
CA GLU A 27 -11.11 -14.98 -7.42
C GLU A 27 -9.83 -15.01 -8.27
N MET A 28 -9.39 -13.86 -8.79
CA MET A 28 -8.09 -13.73 -9.44
C MET A 28 -6.93 -14.05 -8.48
N VAL A 29 -6.97 -13.53 -7.25
CA VAL A 29 -5.96 -13.85 -6.23
C VAL A 29 -6.01 -15.35 -5.91
N ASP A 30 -7.19 -15.90 -5.71
CA ASP A 30 -7.37 -17.34 -5.43
C ASP A 30 -6.76 -18.20 -6.57
N LEU A 31 -6.99 -17.81 -7.83
CA LEU A 31 -6.41 -18.47 -9.00
C LEU A 31 -4.88 -18.34 -9.04
N VAL A 32 -4.32 -17.16 -8.73
CA VAL A 32 -2.86 -16.95 -8.66
C VAL A 32 -2.21 -17.90 -7.63
N PHE A 33 -2.80 -18.04 -6.45
CA PHE A 33 -2.30 -18.96 -5.41
C PHE A 33 -2.46 -20.43 -5.81
N TYR A 34 -3.60 -20.78 -6.42
CA TYR A 34 -3.80 -22.11 -6.99
C TYR A 34 -2.71 -22.46 -8.02
N ARG A 35 -2.40 -21.54 -8.95
CA ARG A 35 -1.34 -21.75 -9.95
C ARG A 35 0.04 -21.88 -9.30
N TYR A 36 0.35 -21.04 -8.30
CA TYR A 36 1.61 -21.10 -7.58
C TYR A 36 1.81 -22.47 -6.90
N LYS A 37 0.81 -22.92 -6.14
CA LYS A 37 0.82 -24.22 -5.45
C LYS A 37 1.03 -25.38 -6.41
N ASN A 38 0.40 -25.33 -7.57
CA ASN A 38 0.49 -26.36 -8.62
C ASN A 38 1.67 -26.14 -9.58
N LYS A 39 2.64 -25.27 -9.25
CA LYS A 39 3.84 -24.98 -10.07
C LYS A 39 3.53 -24.64 -11.53
N SER A 40 2.39 -24.00 -11.76
CA SER A 40 1.90 -23.63 -13.08
C SER A 40 2.23 -22.17 -13.41
N GLN A 41 2.16 -21.83 -14.72
CA GLN A 41 2.33 -20.46 -15.22
C GLN A 41 1.28 -19.53 -14.57
N ARG A 42 1.71 -18.33 -14.19
CA ARG A 42 0.88 -17.33 -13.46
C ARG A 42 1.26 -15.88 -13.73
N HIS A 43 2.33 -15.64 -14.49
CA HIS A 43 2.91 -14.31 -14.73
C HIS A 43 1.86 -13.32 -15.27
N TYR A 44 1.02 -13.76 -16.21
CA TYR A 44 -0.05 -12.94 -16.79
C TYR A 44 -1.17 -12.62 -15.78
N LEU A 45 -1.54 -13.59 -14.94
CA LEU A 45 -2.54 -13.37 -13.89
C LEU A 45 -2.05 -12.35 -12.85
N ILE A 46 -0.78 -12.47 -12.44
CA ILE A 46 -0.17 -11.53 -11.49
C ILE A 46 -0.09 -10.13 -12.09
N SER A 47 0.35 -10.03 -13.35
CA SER A 47 0.43 -8.75 -14.06
C SER A 47 -0.95 -8.11 -14.15
N ALA A 48 -1.95 -8.86 -14.61
CA ALA A 48 -3.32 -8.37 -14.71
C ALA A 48 -3.91 -8.00 -13.34
N MET A 49 -3.65 -8.78 -12.28
CA MET A 49 -4.10 -8.46 -10.93
C MET A 49 -3.53 -7.11 -10.46
N TRP A 50 -2.23 -6.89 -10.61
CA TRP A 50 -1.58 -5.63 -10.23
C TRP A 50 -2.01 -4.45 -11.10
N GLU A 51 -2.17 -4.67 -12.40
CA GLU A 51 -2.60 -3.66 -13.35
C GLU A 51 -4.02 -3.15 -13.09
N THR A 52 -4.83 -3.82 -12.26
CA THR A 52 -6.09 -3.24 -11.77
C THR A 52 -5.87 -1.96 -10.97
N ALA A 53 -4.67 -1.77 -10.42
CA ALA A 53 -4.31 -0.70 -9.51
C ALA A 53 -5.31 -0.57 -8.35
N ASN A 54 -5.89 -1.67 -7.89
CA ASN A 54 -6.81 -1.70 -6.75
C ASN A 54 -6.11 -2.28 -5.51
N PRO A 55 -5.75 -1.46 -4.50
CA PRO A 55 -5.04 -1.93 -3.31
C PRO A 55 -5.76 -3.04 -2.53
N LEU A 56 -7.07 -3.24 -2.73
CA LEU A 56 -7.83 -4.33 -2.11
C LEU A 56 -7.26 -5.72 -2.43
N CYS A 57 -6.56 -5.90 -3.56
CA CYS A 57 -5.86 -7.15 -3.84
C CYS A 57 -4.85 -7.53 -2.75
N LEU A 58 -4.23 -6.54 -2.08
CA LEU A 58 -3.29 -6.79 -0.99
C LEU A 58 -3.98 -7.45 0.20
N VAL A 59 -5.25 -7.10 0.48
CA VAL A 59 -6.05 -7.72 1.55
C VAL A 59 -6.30 -9.20 1.24
N TYR A 60 -6.68 -9.51 0.00
CA TYR A 60 -6.87 -10.90 -0.42
C TYR A 60 -5.57 -11.70 -0.37
N VAL A 61 -4.44 -11.10 -0.77
CA VAL A 61 -3.11 -11.73 -0.63
C VAL A 61 -2.75 -11.93 0.85
N ALA A 62 -3.05 -10.98 1.73
CA ALA A 62 -2.75 -11.08 3.15
C ALA A 62 -3.50 -12.20 3.85
N ASN A 63 -4.74 -12.51 3.44
CA ASN A 63 -5.50 -13.64 3.98
C ASN A 63 -4.75 -14.97 3.81
N TYR A 64 -3.94 -15.13 2.76
CA TYR A 64 -3.13 -16.32 2.56
C TYR A 64 -1.95 -16.45 3.54
N LEU A 65 -1.56 -15.39 4.26
CA LEU A 65 -0.59 -15.51 5.36
C LEU A 65 -1.10 -16.50 6.43
N LEU A 66 -2.42 -16.55 6.63
CA LEU A 66 -3.08 -17.43 7.59
C LEU A 66 -3.44 -18.81 7.02
N SER A 67 -2.99 -19.15 5.81
CA SER A 67 -3.24 -20.48 5.23
C SER A 67 -2.50 -21.58 5.99
N ASP A 68 -3.19 -22.69 6.24
CA ASP A 68 -2.62 -23.93 6.78
C ASP A 68 -1.58 -24.57 5.83
N GLN A 69 -1.55 -24.14 4.56
CA GLN A 69 -0.63 -24.63 3.57
C GLN A 69 0.62 -23.75 3.52
N LEU A 70 1.75 -24.29 4.00
CA LEU A 70 3.02 -23.57 4.07
C LEU A 70 3.48 -22.98 2.72
N VAL A 71 3.16 -23.64 1.60
CA VAL A 71 3.49 -23.16 0.24
C VAL A 71 2.76 -21.85 -0.06
N GLU A 72 1.49 -21.74 0.33
CA GLU A 72 0.67 -20.56 0.09
C GLU A 72 1.09 -19.42 1.03
N SER A 73 1.22 -19.69 2.33
CA SER A 73 1.57 -18.64 3.29
C SER A 73 2.97 -18.05 3.06
N ASN A 74 3.96 -18.88 2.68
CA ASN A 74 5.26 -18.38 2.25
C ASN A 74 5.18 -17.51 0.98
N TYR A 75 4.28 -17.84 0.06
CA TYR A 75 4.10 -17.06 -1.16
C TYR A 75 3.45 -15.71 -0.89
N ALA A 76 2.40 -15.67 -0.05
CA ALA A 76 1.78 -14.44 0.41
C ALA A 76 2.81 -13.51 1.07
N ARG A 77 3.63 -14.08 1.97
CA ARG A 77 4.71 -13.36 2.63
C ARG A 77 5.71 -12.76 1.65
N ARG A 78 6.06 -13.51 0.60
CA ARG A 78 6.94 -13.03 -0.48
C ARG A 78 6.31 -11.89 -1.27
N MET A 79 5.01 -11.98 -1.60
CA MET A 79 4.29 -10.93 -2.33
C MET A 79 4.15 -9.64 -1.52
N LEU A 80 4.05 -9.73 -0.19
CA LEU A 80 3.90 -8.60 0.72
C LEU A 80 5.24 -8.09 1.31
N HIS A 81 6.37 -8.67 0.89
CA HIS A 81 7.71 -8.35 1.43
C HIS A 81 8.17 -6.91 1.18
N PHE A 82 7.49 -6.16 0.30
CA PHE A 82 7.74 -4.73 0.11
C PHE A 82 7.28 -3.88 1.30
N ILE A 83 6.43 -4.43 2.17
CA ILE A 83 5.98 -3.82 3.42
C ILE A 83 7.00 -4.16 4.51
N PRO A 84 7.76 -3.19 5.05
CA PRO A 84 8.82 -3.45 6.02
C PRO A 84 8.34 -4.22 7.26
N GLU A 85 7.18 -3.86 7.79
CA GLU A 85 6.60 -4.44 9.01
C GLU A 85 6.26 -5.93 8.79
N VAL A 86 5.74 -6.28 7.61
CA VAL A 86 5.46 -7.67 7.22
C VAL A 86 6.75 -8.46 7.00
N LYS A 87 7.73 -7.84 6.32
CA LYS A 87 9.04 -8.45 6.06
C LYS A 87 9.77 -8.83 7.35
N HIS A 88 9.70 -7.97 8.36
CA HIS A 88 10.42 -8.12 9.63
C HIS A 88 9.65 -8.84 10.73
N ALA A 89 8.40 -9.27 10.47
CA ALA A 89 7.64 -10.09 11.42
C ALA A 89 8.32 -11.44 11.70
N ASN A 90 8.08 -12.06 12.85
CA ASN A 90 8.70 -13.34 13.19
C ASN A 90 8.01 -14.53 12.51
N ASP A 91 6.68 -14.52 12.47
CA ASP A 91 5.82 -15.57 11.96
C ASP A 91 4.70 -14.98 11.09
N ASN A 92 3.85 -15.84 10.49
CA ASN A 92 2.83 -15.38 9.55
C ASN A 92 1.62 -14.72 10.22
N ALA A 93 1.29 -15.08 11.48
CA ALA A 93 0.23 -14.41 12.22
C ALA A 93 0.66 -12.99 12.62
N SER A 94 1.90 -12.83 13.11
CA SER A 94 2.52 -11.54 13.35
C SER A 94 2.60 -10.69 12.06
N ALA A 95 2.91 -11.34 10.93
CA ALA A 95 2.96 -10.68 9.62
C ALA A 95 1.57 -10.19 9.17
N PHE A 96 0.51 -10.95 9.45
CA PHE A 96 -0.87 -10.56 9.16
C PHE A 96 -1.30 -9.34 10.00
N LEU A 97 -1.04 -9.34 11.31
CA LEU A 97 -1.33 -8.20 12.18
C LEU A 97 -0.55 -6.94 11.78
N ALA A 98 0.73 -7.12 11.41
CA ALA A 98 1.57 -6.04 10.88
C ALA A 98 1.01 -5.49 9.55
N PHE A 99 0.52 -6.37 8.68
CA PHE A 99 -0.16 -5.97 7.44
C PHE A 99 -1.44 -5.18 7.73
N GLU A 100 -2.31 -5.65 8.62
CA GLU A 100 -3.57 -4.97 8.94
C GLU A 100 -3.32 -3.55 9.45
N THR A 101 -2.40 -3.41 10.40
CA THR A 101 -2.00 -2.10 10.94
C THR A 101 -1.46 -1.19 9.85
N TRP A 102 -0.54 -1.71 9.01
CA TRP A 102 0.03 -0.95 7.92
C TRP A 102 -1.03 -0.56 6.88
N TYR A 103 -1.94 -1.46 6.53
CA TYR A 103 -2.97 -1.22 5.53
C TYR A 103 -3.99 -0.18 6.00
N GLU A 104 -4.46 -0.27 7.26
CA GLU A 104 -5.37 0.72 7.86
C GLU A 104 -4.79 2.14 7.76
N GLU A 105 -3.49 2.30 8.03
CA GLU A 105 -2.82 3.59 7.98
C GLU A 105 -2.54 4.10 6.56
N ASN A 106 -2.37 3.19 5.59
CA ASN A 106 -1.78 3.54 4.30
C ASN A 106 -2.71 3.36 3.10
N ALA A 107 -3.80 2.60 3.20
CA ALA A 107 -4.64 2.18 2.07
C ALA A 107 -5.05 3.35 1.15
N HIS A 108 -5.45 4.49 1.73
CA HIS A 108 -5.88 5.67 0.99
C HIS A 108 -4.75 6.48 0.32
N TYR A 109 -3.50 6.10 0.56
CA TYR A 109 -2.30 6.76 0.03
C TYR A 109 -1.47 5.83 -0.86
N LEU A 110 -1.96 4.62 -1.18
CA LEU A 110 -1.24 3.68 -2.03
C LEU A 110 -1.37 4.04 -3.49
N VAL A 111 -0.22 4.03 -4.18
CA VAL A 111 -0.11 4.29 -5.62
C VAL A 111 0.58 3.11 -6.27
N TYR A 112 -0.06 2.60 -7.31
CA TYR A 112 0.49 1.53 -8.12
C TYR A 112 1.76 2.02 -8.85
N THR A 113 2.83 1.23 -8.79
CA THR A 113 4.15 1.62 -9.33
C THR A 113 4.35 1.21 -10.78
N GLY A 114 3.49 0.35 -11.32
CA GLY A 114 3.74 -0.33 -12.60
C GLY A 114 4.63 -1.56 -12.47
N GLU A 115 5.15 -1.86 -11.28
CA GLU A 115 5.96 -3.05 -11.06
C GLU A 115 5.07 -4.30 -10.96
N THR A 116 4.97 -5.03 -12.06
CA THR A 116 4.25 -6.31 -12.16
C THR A 116 5.16 -7.53 -12.06
N ASN A 117 6.48 -7.34 -12.24
CA ASN A 117 7.36 -8.40 -12.68
C ASN A 117 7.72 -9.38 -11.55
N ASP A 118 7.11 -10.55 -11.58
CA ASP A 118 7.38 -11.67 -10.70
C ASP A 118 8.68 -12.43 -11.03
N ALA A 119 9.37 -12.04 -12.11
CA ALA A 119 10.74 -12.47 -12.42
C ALA A 119 11.81 -11.71 -11.63
N VAL A 120 11.49 -10.56 -11.02
CA VAL A 120 12.43 -9.80 -10.18
C VAL A 120 12.12 -10.06 -8.71
N PRO A 121 13.06 -10.67 -7.94
CA PRO A 121 12.91 -10.77 -6.50
C PRO A 121 12.74 -9.38 -5.88
N GLY A 122 11.62 -9.13 -5.18
CA GLY A 122 11.41 -7.91 -4.40
C GLY A 122 10.68 -6.76 -5.10
N GLY A 123 9.87 -7.05 -6.12
CA GLY A 123 8.97 -6.07 -6.73
C GLY A 123 8.08 -5.36 -5.69
N ARG A 124 7.80 -4.08 -5.94
CA ARG A 124 7.05 -3.19 -5.06
C ARG A 124 5.82 -2.69 -5.82
N PRO A 125 4.73 -3.49 -5.89
CA PRO A 125 3.57 -3.13 -6.71
C PRO A 125 2.93 -1.83 -6.26
N TYR A 126 3.07 -1.46 -4.98
CA TYR A 126 2.58 -0.20 -4.45
C TYR A 126 3.66 0.58 -3.71
N ARG A 127 3.54 1.91 -3.77
CA ARG A 127 4.27 2.86 -2.93
C ARG A 127 3.30 3.77 -2.19
N ILE A 128 3.73 4.32 -1.06
CA ILE A 128 2.96 5.33 -0.32
C ILE A 128 3.20 6.70 -0.96
N HIS A 129 2.12 7.46 -1.16
CA HIS A 129 2.19 8.86 -1.54
C HIS A 129 2.35 9.75 -0.31
N TYR A 130 3.59 9.89 0.18
CA TYR A 130 3.87 10.58 1.46
C TYR A 130 3.33 12.01 1.52
N SER A 131 3.36 12.77 0.42
CA SER A 131 2.80 14.14 0.42
C SER A 131 1.29 14.21 0.57
N ALA A 132 0.58 13.20 0.06
CA ALA A 132 -0.86 13.10 0.23
C ALA A 132 -1.18 12.57 1.64
N LYS A 133 -0.42 11.58 2.14
CA LYS A 133 -0.50 11.11 3.54
C LYS A 133 -0.26 12.25 4.54
N TYR A 134 0.72 13.11 4.27
CA TYR A 134 1.04 14.28 5.08
C TYR A 134 -0.12 15.29 5.16
N LEU A 135 -0.77 15.61 4.04
CA LEU A 135 -1.96 16.47 4.05
C LEU A 135 -3.24 15.75 4.44
N GLY A 136 -3.20 14.42 4.48
CA GLY A 136 -4.36 13.62 4.75
C GLY A 136 -5.36 13.53 3.61
N LYS A 137 -4.90 13.72 2.37
CA LYS A 137 -5.69 13.65 1.14
C LYS A 137 -5.57 12.27 0.51
N TYR A 138 -6.69 11.74 0.05
CA TYR A 138 -6.71 10.42 -0.59
C TYR A 138 -6.14 10.55 -1.99
N VAL A 139 -5.52 9.49 -2.50
CA VAL A 139 -4.98 9.48 -3.86
C VAL A 139 -5.72 8.50 -4.74
N SER A 140 -5.77 8.80 -6.04
CA SER A 140 -6.10 7.78 -7.04
C SER A 140 -4.96 6.76 -7.08
N PRO A 141 -5.22 5.47 -6.80
CA PRO A 141 -4.15 4.48 -6.83
C PRO A 141 -3.48 4.33 -8.20
N ARG A 142 -4.21 4.58 -9.29
CA ARG A 142 -3.69 4.51 -10.66
C ARG A 142 -2.95 5.78 -11.08
N LYS A 143 -3.53 6.96 -10.83
CA LYS A 143 -2.94 8.24 -11.29
C LYS A 143 -1.87 8.76 -10.34
N GLY A 144 -1.91 8.37 -9.07
CA GLY A 144 -1.06 8.93 -8.03
C GLY A 144 -1.36 10.39 -7.70
N GLU A 145 -2.48 10.93 -8.15
CA GLU A 145 -2.89 12.30 -7.88
C GLU A 145 -3.82 12.35 -6.66
N PRO A 146 -3.72 13.39 -5.80
CA PRO A 146 -4.72 13.65 -4.77
C PRO A 146 -6.12 13.81 -5.38
N LEU A 147 -7.10 13.10 -4.82
CA LEU A 147 -8.51 13.21 -5.23
C LEU A 147 -9.12 14.55 -4.83
N GLN A 148 -8.60 15.15 -3.76
CA GLN A 148 -8.99 16.48 -3.31
C GLN A 148 -8.00 17.53 -3.83
N ALA A 149 -8.54 18.65 -4.33
CA ALA A 149 -7.73 19.79 -4.73
C ALA A 149 -6.87 20.30 -3.55
N LEU A 150 -5.66 20.74 -3.86
CA LEU A 150 -4.79 21.41 -2.89
C LEU A 150 -5.25 22.85 -2.73
N MET A 151 -5.56 23.24 -1.49
CA MET A 151 -5.83 24.62 -1.12
C MET A 151 -4.55 25.45 -1.30
N SER A 152 -4.71 26.76 -1.52
CA SER A 152 -3.57 27.65 -1.78
C SER A 152 -2.53 27.62 -0.66
N ASN A 153 -2.97 27.53 0.60
CA ASN A 153 -2.10 27.42 1.77
C ASN A 153 -1.43 26.05 1.92
N GLU A 154 -1.96 24.98 1.31
CA GLU A 154 -1.36 23.64 1.35
C GLU A 154 -0.26 23.47 0.30
N LYS A 155 -0.35 24.18 -0.83
CA LYS A 155 0.55 24.00 -1.98
C LYS A 155 2.02 24.22 -1.62
N GLU A 156 2.32 25.24 -0.84
CA GLU A 156 3.71 25.55 -0.46
C GLU A 156 4.34 24.43 0.35
N ASN A 157 3.68 24.00 1.44
CA ASN A 157 4.13 22.87 2.26
C ASN A 157 4.17 21.55 1.48
N TYR A 158 3.21 21.33 0.58
CA TYR A 158 3.18 20.15 -0.29
C TYR A 158 4.43 20.08 -1.19
N TYR A 159 4.72 21.13 -1.95
CA TYR A 159 5.88 21.16 -2.84
C TYR A 159 7.19 21.21 -2.07
N GLY A 160 7.22 21.87 -0.91
CA GLY A 160 8.35 21.85 0.01
C GLY A 160 8.67 20.43 0.48
N LEU A 161 7.67 19.68 0.93
CA LEU A 161 7.82 18.30 1.38
C LEU A 161 8.35 17.38 0.26
N VAL A 162 7.83 17.50 -0.96
CA VAL A 162 8.29 16.70 -2.13
C VAL A 162 9.80 16.87 -2.38
N ARG A 163 10.36 18.04 -2.07
CA ARG A 163 11.79 18.34 -2.23
C ARG A 163 12.67 17.82 -1.09
N LEU A 164 12.08 17.39 0.02
CA LEU A 164 12.84 16.88 1.16
C LEU A 164 13.40 15.47 0.89
N PRO A 165 14.49 15.05 1.57
CA PRO A 165 14.95 13.68 1.54
C PRO A 165 13.85 12.70 1.97
N MET A 166 13.81 11.52 1.35
CA MET A 166 12.75 10.50 1.58
C MET A 166 12.51 10.20 3.07
N ARG A 167 13.57 10.09 3.87
CA ARG A 167 13.45 9.86 5.32
C ARG A 167 12.65 10.96 6.02
N GLN A 168 12.82 12.22 5.63
CA GLN A 168 12.08 13.34 6.20
C GLN A 168 10.62 13.35 5.72
N GLN A 169 10.37 12.99 4.46
CA GLN A 169 9.01 12.82 3.94
C GLN A 169 8.24 11.75 4.73
N ILE A 170 8.87 10.60 4.98
CA ILE A 170 8.32 9.52 5.80
C ILE A 170 8.02 10.03 7.22
N ASN A 171 9.00 10.66 7.89
CA ASN A 171 8.82 11.13 9.26
C ASN A 171 7.68 12.15 9.39
N LEU A 172 7.65 13.17 8.51
CA LEU A 172 6.61 14.20 8.51
C LEU A 172 5.23 13.63 8.19
N SER A 173 5.12 12.77 7.19
CA SER A 173 3.84 12.18 6.80
C SER A 173 3.28 11.24 7.87
N THR A 174 4.14 10.42 8.49
CA THR A 174 3.75 9.55 9.61
C THR A 174 3.35 10.36 10.83
N TYR A 175 4.14 11.37 11.21
CA TYR A 175 3.81 12.25 12.34
C TYR A 175 2.49 13.00 12.11
N SER A 176 2.33 13.61 10.93
CA SER A 176 1.12 14.32 10.53
C SER A 176 -0.11 13.40 10.58
N CYS A 177 0.00 12.20 10.00
CA CYS A 177 -1.09 11.24 9.98
C CYS A 177 -1.52 10.82 11.40
N ARG A 178 -0.55 10.53 12.27
CA ARG A 178 -0.80 10.20 13.68
C ARG A 178 -1.43 11.38 14.42
N LEU A 179 -0.85 12.56 14.31
CA LEU A 179 -1.35 13.77 14.98
C LEU A 179 -2.78 14.10 14.53
N ARG A 180 -3.10 13.88 13.26
CA ARG A 180 -4.47 14.05 12.74
C ARG A 180 -5.46 13.03 13.30
N LYS A 181 -5.05 11.77 13.46
CA LYS A 181 -5.89 10.69 14.03
C LYS A 181 -6.14 10.91 15.52
N GLU A 182 -5.10 11.25 16.27
CA GLU A 182 -5.14 11.34 17.74
C GLU A 182 -5.57 12.73 18.25
N GLN A 183 -5.08 13.80 17.62
CA GLN A 183 -5.24 15.18 18.11
C GLN A 183 -5.59 16.17 16.96
N PRO A 184 -6.78 16.05 16.33
CA PRO A 184 -7.14 16.82 15.14
C PRO A 184 -7.04 18.34 15.28
N LYS A 185 -7.31 18.87 16.49
CA LYS A 185 -7.20 20.31 16.77
C LYS A 185 -5.75 20.80 16.70
N ILE A 186 -4.82 20.05 17.29
CA ILE A 186 -3.39 20.38 17.27
C ILE A 186 -2.85 20.20 15.85
N TRP A 187 -3.30 19.16 15.15
CA TRP A 187 -2.94 18.94 13.75
C TRP A 187 -3.29 20.13 12.85
N ARG A 188 -4.50 20.70 12.98
CA ARG A 188 -4.91 21.87 12.16
C ARG A 188 -4.02 23.08 12.37
N SER A 189 -3.59 23.34 13.60
CA SER A 189 -2.64 24.43 13.88
C SER A 189 -1.25 24.10 13.33
N TRP A 190 -0.80 22.86 13.52
CA TRP A 190 0.53 22.40 13.11
C TRP A 190 0.71 22.37 11.59
N ILE A 191 -0.27 21.88 10.83
CA ILE A 191 -0.18 21.76 9.37
C ILE A 191 -0.14 23.13 8.67
N GLY A 192 -0.63 24.18 9.34
CA GLY A 192 -0.58 25.56 8.89
C GLY A 192 0.75 26.26 9.15
N LEU A 193 1.64 25.68 9.97
CA LEU A 193 3.01 26.19 10.16
C LEU A 193 3.81 26.03 8.87
N ASN A 194 4.90 26.79 8.74
CA ASN A 194 5.82 26.56 7.62
C ASN A 194 6.62 25.26 7.83
N LEU A 195 7.12 24.69 6.73
CA LEU A 195 7.77 23.38 6.76
C LEU A 195 8.97 23.29 7.72
N ASN A 196 9.72 24.38 7.93
CA ASN A 196 10.86 24.38 8.84
C ASN A 196 10.41 24.26 10.31
N GLU A 197 9.36 24.96 10.70
CA GLU A 197 8.77 24.86 12.05
C GLU A 197 8.23 23.44 12.31
N GLN A 198 7.58 22.85 11.31
CA GLN A 198 7.09 21.47 11.38
C GLN A 198 8.22 20.44 11.54
N LEU A 199 9.35 20.64 10.85
CA LEU A 199 10.52 19.78 11.00
C LEU A 199 11.14 19.89 12.40
N GLN A 200 11.14 21.08 13.00
CA GLN A 200 11.63 21.28 14.36
C GLN A 200 10.75 20.57 15.39
N SER A 201 9.42 20.60 15.23
CA SER A 201 8.50 19.96 16.18
C SER A 201 8.61 18.44 16.21
N ILE A 202 9.11 17.81 15.14
CA ILE A 202 9.33 16.34 15.08
C ILE A 202 10.68 15.95 15.68
N ARG A 203 11.68 16.84 15.63
CA ARG A 203 13.01 16.60 16.21
C ARG A 203 13.01 16.69 17.72
N MET A 204 12.09 17.47 18.30
CA MET A 204 11.86 17.44 19.73
C MET A 204 10.95 16.26 20.06
N PRO A 205 11.38 15.31 20.91
CA PRO A 205 10.43 14.38 21.49
C PRO A 205 9.38 15.23 22.20
N VAL A 206 8.10 14.98 21.91
CA VAL A 206 6.99 15.55 22.68
C VAL A 206 7.12 14.99 24.10
N HIS A 207 7.94 15.64 24.93
CA HIS A 207 7.89 15.48 26.37
C HIS A 207 6.51 15.97 26.80
N GLY A 208 5.82 15.10 27.52
CA GLY A 208 4.47 15.33 28.00
C GLY A 208 4.34 16.71 28.62
N ARG A 209 3.38 17.47 28.11
CA ARG A 209 2.69 18.50 28.88
C ARG A 209 1.29 17.99 29.19
N TYR A 210 1.25 16.99 30.06
CA TYR A 210 0.17 16.91 31.04
C TYR A 210 0.72 17.55 32.32
N GLU A 211 0.48 18.85 32.46
CA GLU A 211 0.49 19.52 33.76
C GLU A 211 -0.74 20.42 33.84
N ARG A 212 -1.85 19.83 34.30
CA ARG A 212 -2.59 20.18 35.53
C ARG A 212 -4.03 19.67 35.43
#